data_AF-A0A1Y4BHL9-F1
#
_entry.id   AF-A0A1Y4BHL9-F1
#
_cell.length_a   1.000
_cell.length_b   1.000
_cell.length_c   1.000
_cell.angle_alpha   90.00
_cell.angle_beta   90.00
_cell.angle_gamma   90.00
#
_symmetry.space_group_name_H-M   'P 1'
#
loop_
_entity.id
_entity.type
_entity.pdbx_description
1 polymer ?
#
loop_
_entity_poly.entity_id
_entity_poly.type
_entity_poly.pdbx_seq_one_letter_code
_entity_poly.pdbx_strand_id
1 'polypeptide(L)'
;MQQASGSLLSLLLSADDFNDLITTIQYLDAVQAHNSEAVEDLAALQSELTWTRDTLESQKEEAETERQRAEEALEEANAARKRLEDEIAAQAAAEEAARQEALRAAQEAAAAAAARGEEDTFTTESGSTVVVDVPSSPSPDPDDVDWTSEKDAFVSEWTARIDAYLAGSPLAGQGKTFAEAAWEFGCDPRLSPAISTVESSTGRVCFLPHNAWGWGSSSWDSWEEAIWDHVEGLAIGYGGQLTLAGAHKYCPPNADRWYLSVLAQMEMI
;
A
#
# COMPACT_ATOMS: atom_id res chain seq x y z
N MET A 1 43.07 -20.77 -62.86
CA MET A 1 43.00 -19.51 -63.65
C MET A 1 43.81 -19.50 -64.96
N GLN A 2 44.35 -20.63 -65.46
CA GLN A 2 45.17 -20.63 -66.70
C GLN A 2 44.42 -20.95 -68.01
N GLN A 3 43.14 -21.36 -67.97
CA GLN A 3 42.39 -21.69 -69.20
C GLN A 3 41.49 -20.55 -69.72
N ALA A 4 41.06 -19.61 -68.87
CA ALA A 4 40.24 -18.48 -69.30
C ALA A 4 41.01 -17.49 -70.20
N SER A 5 42.32 -17.34 -69.96
CA SER A 5 43.21 -16.45 -70.72
C SER A 5 43.44 -16.89 -72.17
N GLY A 6 43.39 -18.20 -72.47
CA GLY A 6 43.59 -18.72 -73.82
C GLY A 6 42.39 -18.50 -74.77
N SER A 7 41.17 -18.47 -74.22
CA SER A 7 39.93 -18.25 -74.99
C SER A 7 39.72 -16.77 -75.37
N LEU A 8 40.10 -15.86 -74.47
CA LEU A 8 40.04 -14.41 -74.71
C LEU A 8 41.01 -13.96 -75.80
N LEU A 9 42.21 -14.56 -75.85
CA LEU A 9 43.17 -14.32 -76.93
C LEU A 9 42.62 -14.78 -78.29
N SER A 10 41.90 -15.91 -78.33
CA SER A 10 41.22 -16.40 -79.54
C SER A 10 40.08 -15.47 -79.98
N LEU A 11 39.31 -14.92 -79.05
CA LEU A 11 38.21 -13.99 -79.34
C LEU A 11 38.72 -12.63 -79.84
N LEU A 12 39.84 -12.16 -79.28
CA LEU A 12 40.54 -10.95 -79.73
C LEU A 12 41.19 -11.12 -81.11
N LEU A 13 41.71 -12.31 -81.42
CA LEU A 13 42.33 -12.64 -82.71
C LEU A 13 41.31 -12.98 -83.81
N SER A 14 40.03 -13.18 -83.48
CA SER A 14 38.95 -13.47 -84.43
C SER A 14 38.17 -12.24 -84.89
N ALA A 15 38.58 -11.02 -84.51
CA ALA A 15 37.94 -9.79 -84.98
C ALA A 15 38.25 -9.53 -86.46
N ASP A 16 37.21 -9.29 -87.28
CA ASP A 16 37.32 -9.14 -88.74
C ASP A 16 37.98 -7.81 -89.16
N ASP A 17 37.81 -6.75 -88.34
CA ASP A 17 38.46 -5.47 -88.55
C ASP A 17 38.82 -4.74 -87.24
N PHE A 18 39.52 -3.62 -87.36
CA PHE A 18 40.00 -2.84 -86.20
C PHE A 18 38.85 -2.27 -85.35
N ASN A 19 37.69 -2.01 -85.94
CA ASN A 19 36.53 -1.48 -85.24
C ASN A 19 35.81 -2.58 -84.43
N ASP A 20 35.72 -3.80 -84.96
CA ASP A 20 35.25 -4.98 -84.23
C ASP A 20 36.19 -5.38 -83.07
N LEU A 21 37.51 -5.22 -83.27
CA LEU A 21 38.49 -5.41 -82.21
C LEU A 21 38.27 -4.40 -81.07
N ILE A 22 38.10 -3.11 -81.38
CA ILE A 22 37.83 -2.05 -80.38
C ILE A 22 36.52 -2.32 -79.65
N THR A 23 35.46 -2.71 -80.36
CA THR A 23 34.14 -2.99 -79.77
C THR A 23 34.18 -4.22 -78.86
N THR A 24 34.91 -5.26 -79.25
CA THR A 24 35.11 -6.46 -78.43
C THR A 24 35.91 -6.14 -77.16
N ILE A 25 36.95 -5.28 -77.25
CA ILE A 25 37.71 -4.81 -76.09
C ILE A 25 36.82 -3.98 -75.15
N GLN A 26 36.01 -3.06 -75.68
CA GLN A 26 35.09 -2.24 -74.88
C GLN A 26 34.01 -3.08 -74.19
N TYR A 27 33.47 -4.10 -74.88
CA TYR A 27 32.50 -5.01 -74.31
C TYR A 27 33.12 -5.88 -73.20
N LEU A 28 34.32 -6.43 -73.42
CA LEU A 28 35.03 -7.20 -72.40
C LEU A 28 35.38 -6.33 -71.18
N ASP A 29 35.78 -5.07 -71.38
CA ASP A 29 36.03 -4.11 -70.31
C ASP A 29 34.75 -3.80 -69.52
N ALA A 30 33.62 -3.57 -70.20
CA ALA A 30 32.32 -3.34 -69.57
C ALA A 30 31.81 -4.57 -68.78
N VAL A 31 31.95 -5.78 -69.34
CA VAL A 31 31.56 -7.02 -68.66
C VAL A 31 32.48 -7.32 -67.48
N GLN A 32 33.78 -7.06 -67.63
CA GLN A 32 34.74 -7.22 -66.54
C GLN A 32 34.46 -6.22 -65.41
N ALA A 33 34.18 -4.95 -65.74
CA ALA A 33 33.78 -3.93 -64.77
C ALA A 33 32.50 -4.32 -64.02
N HIS A 34 31.44 -4.72 -64.74
CA HIS A 34 30.19 -5.17 -64.14
C HIS A 34 30.36 -6.42 -63.26
N ASN A 35 31.15 -7.40 -63.71
CA ASN A 35 31.40 -8.61 -62.92
C ASN A 35 32.26 -8.32 -61.69
N SER A 36 33.21 -7.39 -61.78
CA SER A 36 33.97 -6.91 -60.63
C SER A 36 33.07 -6.20 -59.62
N GLU A 37 32.19 -5.30 -60.07
CA GLU A 37 31.19 -4.61 -59.23
C GLU A 37 30.24 -5.62 -58.54
N ALA A 38 29.70 -6.59 -59.28
CA ALA A 38 28.82 -7.62 -58.71
C ALA A 38 29.52 -8.51 -57.66
N VAL A 39 30.83 -8.77 -57.82
CA VAL A 39 31.62 -9.52 -56.83
C VAL A 39 31.90 -8.67 -55.59
N GLU A 40 32.16 -7.37 -55.76
CA GLU A 40 32.31 -6.42 -54.65
C GLU A 40 31.01 -6.28 -53.85
N ASP A 41 29.87 -6.17 -54.52
CA ASP A 41 28.54 -6.13 -53.90
C ASP A 41 28.22 -7.43 -53.13
N LEU A 42 28.50 -8.59 -53.73
CA LEU A 42 28.33 -9.87 -53.05
C LEU A 42 29.21 -9.98 -51.80
N ALA A 43 30.45 -9.52 -51.88
CA ALA A 43 31.36 -9.49 -50.74
C ALA A 43 30.87 -8.53 -49.63
N ALA A 44 30.31 -7.38 -50.01
CA ALA A 44 29.70 -6.43 -49.08
C ALA A 44 28.46 -7.04 -48.40
N LEU A 45 27.54 -7.65 -49.16
CA LEU A 45 26.36 -8.32 -48.63
C LEU A 45 26.72 -9.51 -47.73
N GLN A 46 27.74 -10.28 -48.08
CA GLN A 46 28.23 -11.36 -47.22
C GLN A 46 28.77 -10.82 -45.89
N SER A 47 29.46 -9.68 -45.93
CA SER A 47 30.00 -9.03 -44.73
C SER A 47 28.88 -8.48 -43.85
N GLU A 48 27.88 -7.83 -44.44
CA GLU A 48 26.69 -7.31 -43.75
C GLU A 48 25.83 -8.43 -43.14
N LEU A 49 25.63 -9.53 -43.87
CA LEU A 49 24.90 -10.70 -43.37
C LEU A 49 25.61 -11.30 -42.14
N THR A 50 26.93 -11.40 -42.19
CA THR A 50 27.73 -11.93 -41.08
C THR A 50 27.62 -11.02 -39.86
N TRP A 51 27.82 -9.71 -40.05
CA TRP A 51 27.66 -8.72 -38.98
C TRP A 51 26.26 -8.72 -38.37
N THR A 52 25.23 -8.81 -39.20
CA THR A 52 23.83 -8.85 -38.76
C THR A 52 23.54 -10.12 -37.97
N ARG A 53 24.08 -11.26 -38.40
CA ARG A 53 23.92 -12.55 -37.71
C ARG A 53 24.55 -12.50 -36.32
N ASP A 54 25.79 -12.01 -36.22
CA ASP A 54 26.52 -11.92 -34.96
C ASP A 54 25.82 -10.94 -33.99
N THR A 55 25.32 -9.82 -34.52
CA THR A 55 24.54 -8.84 -33.74
C THR A 55 23.23 -9.46 -33.22
N LEU A 56 22.50 -10.18 -34.06
CA LEU A 56 21.24 -10.83 -33.67
C LEU A 56 21.47 -11.90 -32.60
N GLU A 57 22.55 -12.67 -32.70
CA GLU A 57 22.92 -13.67 -31.71
C GLU A 57 23.22 -13.02 -30.35
N SER A 58 24.03 -11.95 -30.34
CA SER A 58 24.30 -11.18 -29.13
C SER A 58 23.04 -10.57 -28.50
N GLN A 59 22.16 -9.98 -29.31
CA GLN A 59 20.89 -9.41 -28.82
C GLN A 59 19.97 -10.49 -28.24
N LYS A 60 19.96 -11.69 -28.82
CA LYS A 60 19.16 -12.79 -28.32
C LYS A 60 19.67 -13.29 -26.97
N GLU A 61 20.98 -13.41 -26.79
CA GLU A 61 21.59 -13.79 -25.51
C GLU A 61 21.31 -12.75 -24.41
N GLU A 62 21.40 -11.46 -24.75
CA GLU A 62 21.06 -10.37 -23.84
C GLU A 62 19.58 -10.41 -23.46
N ALA A 63 18.68 -10.56 -24.44
CA ALA A 63 17.24 -10.67 -24.19
C ALA A 63 16.88 -11.89 -23.33
N GLU A 64 17.56 -13.03 -23.52
CA GLU A 64 17.33 -14.23 -22.72
C GLU A 64 17.84 -14.06 -21.28
N THR A 65 18.96 -13.37 -21.10
CA THR A 65 19.50 -12.98 -19.77
C THR A 65 18.55 -12.03 -19.05
N GLU A 66 18.06 -10.99 -19.75
CA GLU A 66 17.10 -10.04 -19.19
C GLU A 66 15.76 -10.71 -18.84
N ARG A 67 15.28 -11.64 -19.67
CA ARG A 67 14.09 -12.44 -19.34
C ARG A 67 14.29 -13.22 -18.04
N GLN A 68 15.43 -13.91 -17.88
CA GLN A 68 15.72 -14.67 -16.66
C GLN A 68 15.76 -13.76 -15.42
N ARG A 69 16.44 -12.60 -15.53
CA ARG A 69 16.45 -11.60 -14.44
C ARG A 69 15.06 -11.09 -14.09
N ALA A 70 14.21 -10.85 -15.09
CA ALA A 70 12.84 -10.40 -14.87
C ALA A 70 11.97 -11.49 -14.21
N GLU A 71 12.15 -12.76 -14.60
CA GLU A 71 11.48 -13.90 -13.98
C GLU A 71 11.89 -14.06 -12.51
N GLU A 72 13.19 -14.01 -12.20
CA GLU A 72 13.72 -14.06 -10.83
C GLU A 72 13.20 -12.89 -9.97
N ALA A 73 13.20 -11.67 -10.51
CA ALA A 73 12.69 -10.49 -9.81
C ALA A 73 11.19 -10.58 -9.52
N LEU A 74 10.40 -11.14 -10.45
CA LEU A 74 8.97 -11.38 -10.25
C LEU A 74 8.73 -12.43 -9.16
N GLU A 75 9.49 -13.52 -9.14
CA GLU A 75 9.41 -14.54 -8.10
C GLU A 75 9.77 -13.98 -6.73
N GLU A 76 10.83 -13.18 -6.64
CA GLU A 76 11.24 -12.51 -5.40
C GLU A 76 10.15 -11.53 -4.91
N ALA A 77 9.59 -10.72 -5.80
CA ALA A 77 8.52 -9.79 -5.45
C ALA A 77 7.26 -10.52 -4.95
N ASN A 78 6.87 -11.62 -5.61
CA ASN A 78 5.73 -12.43 -5.17
C ASN A 78 6.00 -13.11 -3.83
N ALA A 79 7.21 -13.62 -3.60
CA ALA A 79 7.59 -14.20 -2.31
C ALA A 79 7.62 -13.15 -1.20
N ALA A 80 8.11 -11.94 -1.47
CA ALA A 80 8.10 -10.83 -0.52
C ALA A 80 6.68 -10.41 -0.15
N ARG A 81 5.79 -10.29 -1.15
CA ARG A 81 4.37 -10.02 -0.93
C ARG A 81 3.72 -11.08 -0.03
N LYS A 82 3.95 -12.36 -0.33
CA LYS A 82 3.40 -13.45 0.47
C LYS A 82 3.88 -13.40 1.93
N ARG A 83 5.18 -13.14 2.16
CA ARG A 83 5.71 -13.00 3.52
C ARG A 83 5.04 -11.84 4.27
N LEU A 84 4.83 -10.71 3.60
CA LEU A 84 4.14 -9.57 4.19
C LEU A 84 2.69 -9.90 4.53
N GLU A 85 1.97 -10.58 3.63
CA GLU A 85 0.60 -11.06 3.87
C GLU A 85 0.54 -12.03 5.07
N ASP A 86 1.49 -12.97 5.16
CA ASP A 86 1.61 -13.91 6.28
C ASP A 86 1.94 -13.19 7.60
N GLU A 87 2.81 -12.17 7.58
CA GLU A 87 3.17 -11.35 8.75
C GLU A 87 1.98 -10.52 9.24
N ILE A 88 1.23 -9.88 8.33
CA ILE A 88 0.02 -9.13 8.66
C ILE A 88 -1.03 -10.05 9.28
N ALA A 89 -1.25 -11.22 8.69
CA ALA A 89 -2.19 -12.21 9.23
C ALA A 89 -1.77 -12.71 10.63
N ALA A 90 -0.47 -12.96 10.83
CA ALA A 90 0.06 -13.37 12.13
C ALA A 90 -0.09 -12.27 13.20
N GLN A 91 0.16 -11.01 12.85
CA GLN A 91 -0.05 -9.88 13.75
C GLN A 91 -1.53 -9.71 14.12
N ALA A 92 -2.43 -9.80 13.14
CA ALA A 92 -3.87 -9.72 13.38
C ALA A 92 -4.36 -10.83 14.33
N ALA A 93 -3.91 -12.07 14.10
CA ALA A 93 -4.25 -13.21 14.96
C ALA A 93 -3.69 -13.07 16.39
N ALA A 94 -2.46 -12.54 16.54
CA ALA A 94 -1.85 -12.28 17.83
C ALA A 94 -2.61 -11.19 18.61
N GLU A 95 -3.00 -10.10 17.93
CA GLU A 95 -3.80 -9.03 18.51
C GLU A 95 -5.18 -9.54 18.94
N GLU A 96 -5.87 -10.33 18.11
CA GLU A 96 -7.15 -10.95 18.48
C GLU A 96 -7.03 -11.87 19.70
N ALA A 97 -6.01 -12.73 19.74
CA ALA A 97 -5.76 -13.59 20.89
C ALA A 97 -5.49 -12.78 22.17
N ALA A 98 -4.70 -11.72 22.07
CA ALA A 98 -4.41 -10.84 23.20
C ALA A 98 -5.68 -10.09 23.68
N ARG A 99 -6.53 -9.64 22.76
CA ARG A 99 -7.84 -9.02 23.07
C ARG A 99 -8.76 -9.98 23.82
N GLN A 100 -8.87 -11.22 23.36
CA GLN A 100 -9.69 -12.26 24.01
C GLN A 100 -9.16 -12.59 25.42
N GLU A 101 -7.85 -12.71 25.58
CA GLU A 101 -7.23 -12.97 26.89
C GLU A 101 -7.43 -11.80 27.86
N ALA A 102 -7.20 -10.57 27.42
CA ALA A 102 -7.41 -9.37 28.22
C ALA A 102 -8.87 -9.25 28.68
N LEU A 103 -9.82 -9.50 27.78
CA LEU A 103 -11.25 -9.50 28.13
C LEU A 103 -11.56 -10.55 29.20
N ARG A 104 -11.13 -11.79 28.98
CA ARG A 104 -11.42 -12.89 29.92
C ARG A 104 -10.86 -12.56 31.30
N ALA A 105 -9.63 -12.07 31.37
CA ALA A 105 -9.01 -11.66 32.63
C ALA A 105 -9.80 -10.52 33.31
N ALA A 106 -10.27 -9.54 32.55
CA ALA A 106 -11.09 -8.45 33.09
C ALA A 106 -12.47 -8.91 33.57
N GLN A 107 -13.14 -9.81 32.84
CA GLN A 107 -14.43 -10.38 33.26
C GLN A 107 -14.28 -11.19 34.55
N GLU A 108 -13.20 -11.97 34.68
CA GLU A 108 -12.88 -12.70 35.92
C GLU A 108 -12.59 -11.73 37.08
N ALA A 109 -11.80 -10.68 36.84
CA ALA A 109 -11.49 -9.66 37.84
C ALA A 109 -12.73 -8.86 38.29
N ALA A 110 -13.59 -8.46 37.35
CA ALA A 110 -14.83 -7.76 37.63
C ALA A 110 -15.82 -8.64 38.40
N ALA A 111 -15.95 -9.92 38.04
CA ALA A 111 -16.76 -10.86 38.81
C ALA A 111 -16.25 -11.02 40.26
N ALA A 112 -14.92 -11.06 40.45
CA ALA A 112 -14.31 -11.12 41.76
C ALA A 112 -14.48 -9.81 42.57
N ALA A 113 -14.37 -8.65 41.93
CA ALA A 113 -14.60 -7.34 42.55
C ALA A 113 -16.07 -7.14 42.94
N ALA A 114 -17.01 -7.54 42.07
CA ALA A 114 -18.44 -7.54 42.36
C ALA A 114 -18.79 -8.40 43.57
N ALA A 115 -18.13 -9.56 43.72
CA ALA A 115 -18.28 -10.41 44.91
C ALA A 115 -17.75 -9.75 46.20
N ARG A 116 -16.81 -8.80 46.09
CA ARG A 116 -16.27 -8.02 47.22
C ARG A 116 -16.97 -6.67 47.45
N GLY A 117 -17.84 -6.24 46.53
CA GLY A 117 -18.47 -4.91 46.58
C GLY A 117 -17.49 -3.77 46.31
N GLU A 118 -16.43 -4.01 45.54
CA GLU A 118 -15.43 -3.02 45.13
C GLU A 118 -15.70 -2.55 43.70
N GLU A 119 -15.57 -1.24 43.45
CA GLU A 119 -15.59 -0.67 42.10
C GLU A 119 -14.15 -0.47 41.62
N ASP A 120 -13.81 -0.99 40.43
CA ASP A 120 -12.50 -0.76 39.83
C ASP A 120 -12.51 0.57 39.08
N THR A 121 -11.52 1.43 39.35
CA THR A 121 -11.45 2.78 38.79
C THR A 121 -10.03 3.13 38.36
N PHE A 122 -9.88 4.09 37.46
CA PHE A 122 -8.59 4.68 37.11
C PHE A 122 -8.72 6.19 36.87
N THR A 123 -7.58 6.89 36.85
CA THR A 123 -7.53 8.33 36.59
C THR A 123 -7.07 8.60 35.16
N THR A 124 -7.82 9.43 34.42
CA THR A 124 -7.52 9.84 33.04
C THR A 124 -6.49 10.97 32.98
N GLU A 125 -5.96 11.26 31.79
CA GLU A 125 -5.06 12.41 31.56
C GLU A 125 -5.75 13.74 31.88
N SER A 126 -7.06 13.83 31.64
CA SER A 126 -7.88 14.99 32.03
C SER A 126 -8.09 15.11 33.55
N GLY A 127 -7.55 14.18 34.35
CA GLY A 127 -7.65 14.16 35.80
C GLY A 127 -8.98 13.62 36.35
N SER A 128 -9.80 13.00 35.50
CA SER A 128 -11.10 12.44 35.92
C SER A 128 -10.92 11.01 36.42
N THR A 129 -11.67 10.65 37.48
CA THR A 129 -11.79 9.24 37.91
C THR A 129 -12.88 8.56 37.11
N VAL A 130 -12.54 7.47 36.45
CA VAL A 130 -13.42 6.68 35.59
C VAL A 130 -13.55 5.28 36.16
N VAL A 131 -14.78 4.77 36.20
CA VAL A 131 -15.06 3.37 36.52
C VAL A 131 -14.70 2.53 35.30
N VAL A 132 -13.93 1.46 35.52
CA VAL A 132 -13.59 0.52 34.45
C VAL A 132 -14.85 -0.22 34.03
N ASP A 133 -15.27 -0.02 32.78
CA ASP A 133 -16.36 -0.79 32.20
C ASP A 133 -15.79 -2.02 31.49
N VAL A 134 -16.39 -3.18 31.72
CA VAL A 134 -15.95 -4.43 31.12
C VAL A 134 -16.91 -4.80 30.00
N PRO A 135 -16.43 -4.86 28.74
CA PRO A 135 -17.29 -5.11 27.60
C PRO A 135 -17.91 -6.51 27.64
N SER A 136 -19.05 -6.65 26.97
CA SER A 136 -19.77 -7.93 26.91
C SER A 136 -19.21 -8.86 25.84
N SER A 137 -18.51 -8.30 24.85
CA SER A 137 -17.87 -9.01 23.73
C SER A 137 -16.38 -8.65 23.62
N PRO A 138 -15.53 -9.53 23.04
CA PRO A 138 -14.12 -9.20 22.76
C PRO A 138 -13.93 -8.19 21.63
N SER A 139 -15.02 -7.76 20.99
CA SER A 139 -14.99 -6.80 19.89
C SER A 139 -16.37 -6.12 19.73
N PRO A 140 -16.43 -4.83 19.41
CA PRO A 140 -17.18 -4.37 18.25
C PRO A 140 -16.51 -4.96 17.01
N ASP A 141 -17.25 -5.67 16.16
CA ASP A 141 -16.66 -6.34 14.99
C ASP A 141 -16.02 -5.26 14.07
N PRO A 142 -14.74 -5.32 13.70
CA PRO A 142 -14.18 -4.41 12.70
C PRO A 142 -14.85 -4.60 11.34
N ASP A 143 -15.43 -5.77 11.07
CA ASP A 143 -16.24 -6.02 9.87
C ASP A 143 -17.63 -5.34 9.91
N ASP A 144 -18.06 -4.79 11.07
CA ASP A 144 -19.28 -3.97 11.15
C ASP A 144 -19.12 -2.61 10.45
N VAL A 145 -17.89 -2.20 10.11
CA VAL A 145 -17.64 -0.95 9.39
C VAL A 145 -17.55 -1.24 7.89
N ASP A 146 -18.64 -0.98 7.17
CA ASP A 146 -18.67 -1.18 5.71
C ASP A 146 -17.96 -0.05 4.95
N TRP A 147 -16.66 -0.24 4.74
CA TRP A 147 -15.81 0.63 3.92
C TRP A 147 -16.05 0.49 2.41
N THR A 148 -16.87 -0.47 1.97
CA THR A 148 -17.22 -0.66 0.55
C THR A 148 -18.43 0.17 0.12
N SER A 149 -19.13 0.78 1.08
CA SER A 149 -20.25 1.69 0.84
C SER A 149 -19.80 3.02 0.23
N GLU A 150 -20.73 3.75 -0.39
CA GLU A 150 -20.49 5.12 -0.84
C GLU A 150 -20.30 6.05 0.35
N LYS A 151 -19.40 7.05 0.23
CA LYS A 151 -19.08 8.00 1.30
C LYS A 151 -20.32 8.60 1.96
N ASP A 152 -21.30 9.03 1.18
CA ASP A 152 -22.51 9.67 1.71
C ASP A 152 -23.36 8.70 2.55
N ALA A 153 -23.41 7.42 2.17
CA ALA A 153 -24.12 6.39 2.92
C ALA A 153 -23.41 6.09 4.24
N PHE A 154 -22.09 5.90 4.18
CA PHE A 154 -21.24 5.74 5.37
C PHE A 154 -21.44 6.91 6.35
N VAL A 155 -21.26 8.14 5.86
CA VAL A 155 -21.37 9.34 6.69
C VAL A 155 -22.77 9.44 7.30
N SER A 156 -23.82 9.17 6.53
CA SER A 156 -25.20 9.23 7.04
C SER A 156 -25.47 8.20 8.13
N GLU A 157 -24.99 6.96 7.99
CA GLU A 157 -25.16 5.91 9.00
C GLU A 157 -24.45 6.30 10.30
N TRP A 158 -23.16 6.59 10.20
CA TRP A 158 -22.34 6.88 11.37
C TRP A 158 -22.69 8.19 12.04
N THR A 159 -23.16 9.20 11.28
CA THR A 159 -23.73 10.42 11.86
C THR A 159 -24.85 10.09 12.83
N ALA A 160 -25.82 9.26 12.41
CA ALA A 160 -26.99 8.96 13.22
C ALA A 160 -26.63 8.17 14.50
N ARG A 161 -25.72 7.20 14.38
CA ARG A 161 -25.24 6.38 15.51
C ARG A 161 -24.48 7.23 16.52
N ILE A 162 -23.52 8.03 16.04
CA ILE A 162 -22.68 8.85 16.91
C ILE A 162 -23.50 9.99 17.54
N ASP A 163 -24.43 10.62 16.82
CA ASP A 163 -25.29 11.66 17.41
C ASP A 163 -26.21 11.10 18.51
N ALA A 164 -26.73 9.87 18.32
CA ALA A 164 -27.52 9.20 19.34
C ALA A 164 -26.67 8.93 20.60
N TYR A 165 -25.43 8.46 20.41
CA TYR A 165 -24.48 8.20 21.49
C TYR A 165 -24.06 9.47 22.25
N LEU A 166 -23.79 10.56 21.52
CA LEU A 166 -23.34 11.83 22.09
C LEU A 166 -24.47 12.71 22.64
N ALA A 167 -25.73 12.26 22.56
CA ALA A 167 -26.89 13.06 22.91
C ALA A 167 -26.80 13.65 24.33
N GLY A 168 -27.00 14.96 24.44
CA GLY A 168 -26.98 15.69 25.72
C GLY A 168 -25.58 15.99 26.27
N SER A 169 -24.52 15.63 25.56
CA SER A 169 -23.14 16.01 25.88
C SER A 169 -22.73 17.35 25.24
N PRO A 170 -21.59 17.94 25.66
CA PRO A 170 -20.94 19.03 24.94
C PRO A 170 -20.60 18.75 23.47
N LEU A 171 -20.41 17.47 23.09
CA LEU A 171 -20.16 17.02 21.72
C LEU A 171 -21.45 16.67 20.95
N ALA A 172 -22.65 16.90 21.51
CA ALA A 172 -23.90 16.57 20.84
C ALA A 172 -24.03 17.30 19.49
N GLY A 173 -24.43 16.56 18.44
CA GLY A 173 -24.57 17.08 17.08
C GLY A 173 -23.29 17.02 16.24
N GLN A 174 -22.18 16.53 16.81
CA GLN A 174 -20.90 16.36 16.09
C GLN A 174 -20.77 15.02 15.37
N GLY A 175 -21.81 14.17 15.34
CA GLY A 175 -21.75 12.84 14.74
C GLY A 175 -21.32 12.87 13.28
N LYS A 176 -21.79 13.88 12.53
CA LYS A 176 -21.38 14.08 11.13
C LYS A 176 -19.88 14.39 11.01
N THR A 177 -19.37 15.28 11.85
CA THR A 177 -17.95 15.67 11.85
C THR A 177 -17.05 14.47 12.12
N PHE A 178 -17.41 13.64 13.11
CA PHE A 178 -16.68 12.41 13.39
C PHE A 178 -16.73 11.43 12.22
N ALA A 179 -17.90 11.23 11.61
CA ALA A 179 -18.05 10.31 10.49
C ALA A 179 -17.26 10.76 9.24
N GLU A 180 -17.26 12.06 8.94
CA GLU A 180 -16.48 12.62 7.82
C GLU A 180 -14.97 12.50 8.05
N ALA A 181 -14.48 12.78 9.26
CA ALA A 181 -13.08 12.63 9.60
C ALA A 181 -12.65 11.15 9.60
N ALA A 182 -13.49 10.26 10.15
CA ALA A 182 -13.25 8.82 10.15
C ALA A 182 -13.12 8.28 8.72
N TRP A 183 -14.02 8.70 7.82
CA TRP A 183 -13.94 8.35 6.41
C TRP A 183 -12.65 8.84 5.76
N GLU A 184 -12.29 10.11 5.98
CA GLU A 184 -11.13 10.72 5.33
C GLU A 184 -9.81 10.03 5.73
N PHE A 185 -9.68 9.64 6.99
CA PHE A 185 -8.44 9.08 7.52
C PHE A 185 -8.44 7.56 7.67
N GLY A 186 -9.53 6.87 7.33
CA GLY A 186 -9.64 5.40 7.48
C GLY A 186 -9.62 4.94 8.94
N CYS A 187 -10.17 5.75 9.84
CA CYS A 187 -10.24 5.48 11.28
C CYS A 187 -11.60 4.84 11.63
N ASP A 188 -11.65 3.90 12.59
CA ASP A 188 -12.92 3.36 13.07
C ASP A 188 -13.79 4.53 13.62
N PRO A 189 -14.98 4.75 13.05
CA PRO A 189 -15.83 5.90 13.41
C PRO A 189 -16.28 5.89 14.88
N ARG A 190 -16.22 4.74 15.56
CA ARG A 190 -16.58 4.59 16.98
C ARG A 190 -15.43 5.01 17.91
N LEU A 191 -14.19 4.90 17.46
CA LEU A 191 -12.99 5.01 18.31
C LEU A 191 -12.87 6.39 18.97
N SER A 192 -12.86 7.45 18.16
CA SER A 192 -12.65 8.80 18.69
C SER A 192 -13.80 9.28 19.59
N PRO A 193 -15.09 9.06 19.26
CA PRO A 193 -16.19 9.33 20.19
C PRO A 193 -16.07 8.54 21.50
N ALA A 194 -15.74 7.25 21.44
CA ALA A 194 -15.59 6.40 22.62
C ALA A 194 -14.46 6.89 23.56
N ILE A 195 -13.30 7.24 23.00
CA ILE A 195 -12.19 7.84 23.78
C ILE A 195 -12.65 9.13 24.44
N SER A 196 -13.41 9.99 23.75
CA SER A 196 -13.90 11.25 24.32
C SER A 196 -14.77 11.02 25.58
N THR A 197 -15.53 9.92 25.60
CA THR A 197 -16.33 9.51 26.75
C THR A 197 -15.47 9.07 27.90
N VAL A 198 -14.52 8.18 27.63
CA VAL A 198 -13.60 7.67 28.66
C VAL A 198 -12.78 8.82 29.24
N GLU A 199 -12.23 9.70 28.42
CA GLU A 199 -11.27 10.71 28.86
C GLU A 199 -11.89 11.90 29.58
N SER A 200 -13.06 12.36 29.11
CA SER A 200 -13.67 13.63 29.57
C SER A 200 -15.18 13.58 29.75
N SER A 201 -15.79 12.38 29.74
CA SER A 201 -17.25 12.24 29.74
C SER A 201 -17.88 13.04 28.60
N THR A 202 -17.45 12.78 27.36
CA THR A 202 -17.94 13.40 26.12
C THR A 202 -17.76 14.92 26.08
N GLY A 203 -16.60 15.39 26.57
CA GLY A 203 -16.24 16.82 26.57
C GLY A 203 -16.74 17.61 27.78
N ARG A 204 -17.29 16.95 28.81
CA ARG A 204 -17.76 17.62 30.04
C ARG A 204 -16.62 18.07 30.94
N VAL A 205 -15.55 17.28 31.00
CA VAL A 205 -14.40 17.52 31.87
C VAL A 205 -13.14 17.58 31.03
N CYS A 206 -12.95 18.71 30.34
CA CYS A 206 -11.75 18.98 29.56
C CYS A 206 -10.74 19.77 30.41
N PHE A 207 -9.46 19.36 30.36
CA PHE A 207 -8.38 20.10 31.02
C PHE A 207 -7.94 21.35 30.23
N LEU A 208 -8.20 21.38 28.92
CA LEU A 208 -8.01 22.51 28.02
C LEU A 208 -9.22 22.69 27.08
N PRO A 209 -9.47 23.91 26.56
CA PRO A 209 -10.58 24.15 25.63
C PRO A 209 -10.62 23.17 24.45
N HIS A 210 -11.81 22.60 24.23
CA HIS A 210 -12.10 21.62 23.18
C HIS A 210 -11.22 20.35 23.18
N ASN A 211 -10.56 20.02 24.31
CA ASN A 211 -9.78 18.79 24.43
C ASN A 211 -10.56 17.70 25.16
N ALA A 212 -11.40 16.97 24.42
CA ALA A 212 -12.20 15.89 24.98
C ALA A 212 -11.44 14.58 25.20
N TRP A 213 -10.19 14.47 24.72
CA TRP A 213 -9.45 13.21 24.68
C TRP A 213 -8.23 13.16 25.59
N GLY A 214 -7.92 14.21 26.34
CA GLY A 214 -6.66 14.22 27.11
C GLY A 214 -5.44 14.32 26.19
N TRP A 215 -5.58 14.85 24.97
CA TRP A 215 -4.55 14.71 23.93
C TRP A 215 -3.40 15.71 24.14
N GLY A 216 -2.34 15.23 24.78
CA GLY A 216 -1.10 15.96 25.02
C GLY A 216 -1.35 17.28 25.77
N SER A 217 -0.81 18.39 25.25
CA SER A 217 -1.06 19.75 25.79
C SER A 217 -1.89 20.60 24.83
N SER A 218 -2.73 19.95 24.02
CA SER A 218 -3.44 20.57 22.90
C SER A 218 -4.71 21.29 23.35
N SER A 219 -5.09 22.32 22.60
CA SER A 219 -6.32 23.10 22.76
C SER A 219 -6.74 23.59 21.39
N TRP A 220 -8.05 23.72 21.17
CA TRP A 220 -8.59 24.16 19.88
C TRP A 220 -9.65 25.24 20.03
N ASP A 221 -9.94 25.95 18.94
CA ASP A 221 -10.95 27.01 18.92
C ASP A 221 -12.38 26.46 18.76
N SER A 222 -12.52 25.22 18.26
CA SER A 222 -13.81 24.57 18.03
C SER A 222 -13.75 23.05 18.23
N TRP A 223 -14.92 22.41 18.41
CA TRP A 223 -15.02 20.96 18.43
C TRP A 223 -14.67 20.36 17.08
N GLU A 224 -15.07 21.01 15.99
CA GLU A 224 -14.84 20.51 14.64
C GLU A 224 -13.35 20.38 14.34
N GLU A 225 -12.58 21.44 14.60
CA GLU A 225 -11.12 21.42 14.46
C GLU A 225 -10.49 20.32 15.32
N ALA A 226 -10.91 20.21 16.58
CA ALA A 226 -10.37 19.24 17.52
C ALA A 226 -10.66 17.78 17.10
N ILE A 227 -11.85 17.52 16.56
CA ILE A 227 -12.25 16.20 16.06
C ILE A 227 -11.39 15.79 14.87
N TRP A 228 -11.22 16.69 13.90
CA TRP A 228 -10.41 16.43 12.71
C TRP A 228 -8.96 16.11 13.09
N ASP A 229 -8.33 16.96 13.92
CA ASP A 229 -6.96 16.75 14.39
C ASP A 229 -6.79 15.45 15.19
N HIS A 230 -7.74 15.14 16.07
CA HIS A 230 -7.65 13.93 16.89
C HIS A 230 -7.81 12.66 16.06
N VAL A 231 -8.76 12.62 15.11
CA VAL A 231 -8.97 11.45 14.25
C VAL A 231 -7.77 11.25 13.31
N GLU A 232 -7.20 12.32 12.75
CA GLU A 232 -5.95 12.25 11.97
C GLU A 232 -4.80 11.70 12.83
N GLY A 233 -4.65 12.23 14.05
CA GLY A 233 -3.64 11.78 15.01
C GLY A 233 -3.76 10.30 15.37
N LEU A 234 -4.99 9.77 15.50
CA LEU A 234 -5.23 8.35 15.70
C LEU A 234 -4.84 7.52 14.46
N ALA A 235 -5.18 7.97 13.26
CA ALA A 235 -4.81 7.27 12.04
C ALA A 235 -3.28 7.19 11.87
N ILE A 236 -2.59 8.31 12.00
CA ILE A 236 -1.12 8.40 11.83
C ILE A 236 -0.38 7.73 12.99
N GLY A 237 -0.82 7.97 14.22
CA GLY A 237 -0.08 7.60 15.42
C GLY A 237 -0.40 6.21 15.96
N TYR A 238 -1.59 5.68 15.65
CA TYR A 238 -2.17 4.51 16.30
C TYR A 238 -2.81 3.51 15.31
N GLY A 239 -2.80 3.81 14.01
CA GLY A 239 -3.35 2.94 12.97
C GLY A 239 -4.87 3.01 12.82
N GLY A 240 -5.53 3.97 13.46
CA GLY A 240 -6.97 4.24 13.29
C GLY A 240 -7.91 3.18 13.88
N GLN A 241 -7.40 2.22 14.64
CA GLN A 241 -8.17 1.13 15.24
C GLN A 241 -7.81 0.99 16.72
N LEU A 242 -8.74 0.48 17.53
CA LEU A 242 -8.45 0.18 18.93
C LEU A 242 -7.56 -1.07 19.02
N THR A 243 -6.36 -0.91 19.55
CA THR A 243 -5.39 -1.99 19.79
C THR A 243 -4.83 -1.91 21.20
N LEU A 244 -4.42 -3.04 21.75
CA LEU A 244 -3.72 -3.11 23.03
C LEU A 244 -2.39 -2.34 22.96
N ALA A 245 -1.65 -2.50 21.87
CA ALA A 245 -0.42 -1.74 21.63
C ALA A 245 -0.69 -0.23 21.60
N GLY A 246 -1.78 0.20 20.97
CA GLY A 246 -2.24 1.59 20.97
C GLY A 246 -2.57 2.09 22.36
N ALA A 247 -3.28 1.30 23.16
CA ALA A 247 -3.61 1.65 24.55
C ALA A 247 -2.36 1.80 25.44
N HIS A 248 -1.36 0.92 25.29
CA HIS A 248 -0.08 1.05 26.01
C HIS A 248 0.70 2.30 25.64
N LYS A 249 0.51 2.82 24.42
CA LYS A 249 1.09 4.09 23.98
C LYS A 249 0.26 5.28 24.48
N TYR A 250 -1.06 5.17 24.46
CA TYR A 250 -1.99 6.25 24.78
C TYR A 250 -2.09 6.52 26.29
N CYS A 251 -2.29 5.47 27.10
CA CYS A 251 -2.46 5.57 28.54
C CYS A 251 -1.56 4.55 29.28
N PRO A 252 -0.22 4.68 29.24
CA PRO A 252 0.70 3.65 29.73
C PRO A 252 0.45 3.17 31.18
N PRO A 253 0.11 4.04 32.16
CA PRO A 253 -0.12 3.60 33.54
C PRO A 253 -1.38 2.73 33.73
N ASN A 254 -2.38 2.87 32.84
CA ASN A 254 -3.70 2.25 32.98
C ASN A 254 -4.17 1.55 31.70
N ALA A 255 -3.23 1.16 30.83
CA ALA A 255 -3.49 0.77 29.44
C ALA A 255 -4.61 -0.27 29.29
N ASP A 256 -4.57 -1.35 30.06
CA ASP A 256 -5.56 -2.43 29.99
C ASP A 256 -6.95 -1.94 30.39
N ARG A 257 -7.03 -1.16 31.48
CA ARG A 257 -8.29 -0.59 32.00
C ARG A 257 -8.89 0.41 31.03
N TRP A 258 -8.03 1.24 30.44
CA TRP A 258 -8.40 2.20 29.41
C TRP A 258 -8.90 1.49 28.16
N TYR A 259 -8.16 0.49 27.68
CA TYR A 259 -8.51 -0.32 26.51
C TYR A 259 -9.92 -0.92 26.66
N LEU A 260 -10.18 -1.57 27.79
CA LEU A 260 -11.48 -2.20 28.07
C LEU A 260 -12.60 -1.18 28.14
N SER A 261 -12.35 -0.04 28.79
CA SER A 261 -13.36 1.03 28.90
C SER A 261 -13.69 1.62 27.53
N VAL A 262 -12.69 1.87 26.68
CA VAL A 262 -12.92 2.36 25.31
C VAL A 262 -13.64 1.32 24.47
N LEU A 263 -13.25 0.04 24.60
CA LEU A 263 -13.91 -1.06 23.91
C LEU A 263 -15.41 -1.16 24.28
N ALA A 264 -15.73 -1.06 25.58
CA ALA A 264 -17.12 -1.03 26.07
C ALA A 264 -17.89 0.20 25.55
N GLN A 265 -17.26 1.36 25.46
CA GLN A 265 -17.87 2.55 24.86
C GLN A 265 -18.13 2.38 23.35
N MET A 266 -17.23 1.72 22.62
CA MET A 266 -17.41 1.43 21.19
C MET A 266 -18.58 0.47 20.93
N GLU A 267 -18.87 -0.49 21.82
CA GLU A 267 -20.03 -1.40 21.71
C GLU A 267 -21.38 -0.65 21.82
N MET A 268 -21.39 0.54 22.40
CA MET A 268 -22.60 1.35 22.59
C MET A 268 -22.93 2.29 21.41
N ILE A 269 -22.06 2.35 20.39
CA ILE A 269 -22.21 3.19 19.19
C ILE A 269 -22.65 2.33 18.01
#